data_AF-A0A9X5XCQ3-F1
#
_entry.id   AF-A0A9X5XCQ3-F1
#
_cell.length_a   1.000
_cell.length_b   1.000
_cell.length_c   1.000
_cell.angle_alpha   90.00
_cell.angle_beta   90.00
_cell.angle_gamma   90.00
#
_symmetry.space_group_name_H-M   'P 1'
#
loop_
_entity.id
_entity.type
_entity.pdbx_description
1 polymer ?
#
loop_
_entity_poly.entity_id
_entity_poly.type
_entity_poly.pdbx_seq_one_letter_code
_entity_poly.pdbx_strand_id
1 'polypeptide(L)'
;TRDLYADWPAKARAVVGTLRLASGQYPDDPALASLVGELTLNSPEFAAMWADHRVKTSDVAVYAMRHPLVGAMDVTQQTLHTEQGQYVVVATTEADSPSRAAMTLLTHSTAAAGPSAVRPKTIAKEAAKEA
;
A
#
# COMPACT_ATOMS: atom_id res chain seq x y z
N THR A 1 2.04 1.90 -11.08
CA THR A 1 3.15 2.73 -11.61
C THR A 1 3.02 4.14 -11.08
N ARG A 2 4.06 4.99 -11.15
CA ARG A 2 4.00 6.38 -10.62
C ARG A 2 2.86 7.18 -11.28
N ASP A 3 2.71 7.00 -12.59
CA ASP A 3 1.70 7.69 -13.42
C ASP A 3 0.25 7.35 -13.04
N LEU A 4 0.03 6.26 -12.30
CA LEU A 4 -1.29 5.87 -11.82
C LEU A 4 -1.86 6.89 -10.84
N TYR A 5 -1.02 7.62 -10.10
CA TYR A 5 -1.50 8.57 -9.09
C TYR A 5 -1.32 10.01 -9.61
N ALA A 6 -2.41 10.79 -9.58
CA ALA A 6 -2.33 12.20 -9.93
C ALA A 6 -1.39 12.98 -8.99
N ASP A 7 -1.39 12.62 -7.70
CA ASP A 7 -0.40 13.04 -6.70
C ASP A 7 0.40 11.83 -6.20
N TRP A 8 1.31 11.36 -7.03
CA TRP A 8 2.23 10.29 -6.66
C TRP A 8 3.07 10.61 -5.40
N PRO A 9 3.65 11.81 -5.24
CA PRO A 9 4.41 12.15 -4.04
C PRO A 9 3.60 12.00 -2.74
N ALA A 10 2.33 12.38 -2.72
CA ALA A 10 1.48 12.16 -1.54
C ALA A 10 1.26 10.67 -1.25
N LYS A 11 0.99 9.86 -2.28
CA LYS A 11 0.85 8.40 -2.11
C LYS A 11 2.15 7.77 -1.59
N ALA A 12 3.30 8.15 -2.15
CA ALA A 12 4.60 7.66 -1.73
C ALA A 12 4.89 8.01 -0.26
N ARG A 13 4.64 9.26 0.14
CA ARG A 13 4.78 9.69 1.55
C ARG A 13 3.86 8.91 2.49
N ALA A 14 2.63 8.60 2.08
CA ALA A 14 1.72 7.79 2.89
C ALA A 14 2.29 6.39 3.14
N VAL A 15 2.82 5.73 2.10
CA VAL A 15 3.45 4.40 2.21
C VAL A 15 4.72 4.44 3.07
N VAL A 16 5.56 5.46 2.90
CA VAL A 16 6.74 5.69 3.76
C VAL A 16 6.34 5.88 5.22
N GLY A 17 5.27 6.62 5.48
CA GLY A 17 4.70 6.79 6.81
C GLY A 17 4.23 5.47 7.44
N THR A 18 3.59 4.60 6.67
CA THR A 18 3.20 3.25 7.14
C THR A 18 4.42 2.41 7.50
N LEU A 19 5.46 2.41 6.66
CA LEU A 19 6.69 1.67 6.95
C LEU A 19 7.36 2.17 8.24
N ARG A 20 7.34 3.49 8.46
CA ARG A 20 7.87 4.11 9.66
C ARG A 20 7.11 3.72 10.93
N LEU A 21 5.78 3.67 10.85
CA LEU A 21 4.95 3.18 11.95
C LEU A 21 5.32 1.73 12.30
N ALA A 22 5.48 0.87 11.29
CA ALA A 22 5.92 -0.51 11.49
C ALA A 22 7.32 -0.56 12.15
N SER A 23 8.27 0.28 11.72
CA SER A 23 9.61 0.33 12.33
C SER A 23 9.60 0.81 13.78
N GLY A 24 8.66 1.68 14.14
CA GLY A 24 8.45 2.08 15.53
C GLY A 24 7.78 0.99 16.37
N GLN A 25 6.90 0.19 15.78
CA GLN A 25 6.20 -0.91 16.46
C GLN A 25 7.10 -2.14 16.66
N TYR A 26 8.03 -2.39 15.73
CA TYR A 26 8.95 -3.53 15.73
C TYR A 26 10.40 -3.05 15.60
N PRO A 27 10.96 -2.36 16.62
CA PRO A 27 12.27 -1.74 16.54
C PRO A 27 13.42 -2.75 16.39
N ASP A 28 13.26 -3.96 16.92
CA ASP A 28 14.28 -5.02 16.90
C ASP A 28 14.10 -6.00 15.72
N ASP A 29 13.23 -5.70 14.75
CA ASP A 29 13.04 -6.56 13.58
C ASP A 29 14.16 -6.33 12.55
N PRO A 30 15.09 -7.30 12.38
CA PRO A 30 16.21 -7.14 11.45
C PRO A 30 15.78 -7.12 9.98
N ALA A 31 14.67 -7.77 9.64
CA ALA A 31 14.16 -7.77 8.27
C ALA A 31 13.63 -6.38 7.87
N LEU A 32 12.96 -5.72 8.81
CA LEU A 32 12.45 -4.37 8.62
C LEU A 32 13.58 -3.33 8.53
N ALA A 33 14.59 -3.44 9.41
CA ALA A 33 15.79 -2.60 9.34
C ALA A 33 16.53 -2.77 8.01
N SER A 34 16.70 -4.02 7.55
CA SER A 34 17.35 -4.32 6.27
C SER A 34 16.58 -3.71 5.08
N LEU A 35 15.25 -3.87 5.05
CA LEU A 35 14.39 -3.30 4.00
C LEU A 35 14.51 -1.76 3.93
N VAL A 36 14.49 -1.08 5.08
CA VAL A 36 14.65 0.37 5.15
C VAL A 36 16.04 0.77 4.63
N GLY A 37 17.08 0.04 5.02
CA GLY A 37 18.45 0.27 4.54
C GLY A 37 18.57 0.14 3.02
N GLU A 38 18.05 -0.96 2.46
CA GLU A 38 18.04 -1.20 1.02
C GLU A 38 17.30 -0.10 0.25
N LEU A 39 16.10 0.28 0.69
CA LEU A 39 15.31 1.34 0.05
C LEU A 39 16.00 2.70 0.14
N THR A 40 16.68 2.99 1.25
CA THR A 40 17.43 4.24 1.44
C THR A 40 18.64 4.31 0.50
N LEU A 41 19.34 3.19 0.27
CA LEU A 41 20.49 3.15 -0.64
C LEU A 41 20.09 3.24 -2.12
N ASN A 42 18.97 2.61 -2.50
CA ASN A 42 18.59 2.43 -3.89
C ASN A 42 17.59 3.47 -4.42
N SER A 43 16.99 4.29 -3.54
CA SER A 43 15.96 5.27 -3.91
C SER A 43 16.19 6.62 -3.21
N PRO A 44 16.79 7.60 -3.91
CA PRO A 44 16.98 8.95 -3.36
C PRO A 44 15.67 9.59 -2.91
N GLU A 45 14.57 9.36 -3.63
CA GLU A 45 13.26 9.86 -3.24
C GLU A 45 12.75 9.22 -1.95
N PHE A 46 12.99 7.91 -1.75
CA PHE A 46 12.66 7.25 -0.49
C PHE A 46 13.54 7.81 0.64
N ALA A 47 14.85 7.94 0.43
CA ALA A 47 15.78 8.47 1.43
C ALA A 47 15.35 9.87 1.90
N ALA A 48 14.97 10.75 0.96
CA ALA A 48 14.46 12.08 1.29
C ALA A 48 13.15 12.02 2.10
N MET A 49 12.16 11.22 1.65
CA MET A 49 10.88 11.08 2.37
C MET A 49 11.05 10.42 3.75
N TRP A 50 12.01 9.51 3.89
CA TRP A 50 12.36 8.88 5.16
C TRP A 50 13.03 9.91 6.08
N ALA A 51 13.99 10.71 5.59
CA ALA A 51 14.62 11.76 6.38
C ALA A 51 13.64 12.85 6.88
N ASP A 52 12.50 13.04 6.20
CA ASP A 52 11.47 14.02 6.60
C ASP A 52 10.69 13.64 7.88
N HIS A 53 10.78 12.39 8.37
CA HIS A 53 10.11 11.91 9.59
C HIS A 53 8.59 12.12 9.67
N ARG A 54 7.94 12.38 8.54
CA ARG A 54 6.49 12.60 8.51
C ARG A 54 5.74 11.28 8.64
N VAL A 55 4.82 11.23 9.59
CA VAL A 55 3.84 10.16 9.73
C VAL A 55 2.45 10.78 9.66
N LYS A 56 1.59 10.23 8.80
CA LYS A 56 0.17 10.56 8.78
C LYS A 56 -0.62 9.29 9.04
N THR A 57 -1.21 9.19 10.22
CA THR A 57 -2.12 8.12 10.60
C THR A 57 -3.51 8.49 10.11
N SER A 58 -3.88 7.96 8.95
CA SER A 58 -5.27 8.03 8.51
C SER A 58 -5.62 6.72 7.84
N ASP A 59 -6.58 6.02 8.44
CA ASP A 59 -7.08 4.75 7.92
C ASP A 59 -7.94 4.95 6.68
N VAL A 60 -8.30 6.19 6.35
CA VAL A 60 -9.08 6.55 5.17
C VAL A 60 -8.32 7.59 4.36
N ALA A 61 -8.13 7.32 3.06
CA ALA A 61 -7.48 8.25 2.14
C ALA A 61 -8.19 8.23 0.79
N VAL A 62 -8.41 9.39 0.19
CA VAL A 62 -8.93 9.51 -1.18
C VAL A 62 -7.76 9.79 -2.11
N TYR A 63 -7.67 9.02 -3.20
CA TYR A 63 -6.65 9.18 -4.23
C TYR A 63 -7.29 9.41 -5.59
N ALA A 64 -6.90 10.50 -6.24
CA ALA A 64 -7.13 10.69 -7.67
C ALA A 64 -6.14 9.83 -8.46
N MET A 65 -6.64 8.92 -9.26
CA MET A 65 -5.87 7.98 -10.06
C MET A 65 -6.11 8.17 -11.56
N ARG A 66 -5.11 7.82 -12.38
CA ARG A 66 -5.14 7.77 -13.84
C ARG A 66 -4.97 6.32 -14.29
N HIS A 67 -6.05 5.56 -14.25
CA HIS A 67 -6.04 4.14 -14.58
C HIS A 67 -5.88 3.93 -16.10
N PRO A 68 -4.95 3.09 -16.58
CA PRO A 68 -4.64 2.98 -18.00
C PRO A 68 -5.82 2.54 -18.89
N LEU A 69 -6.77 1.78 -18.33
CA LEU A 69 -7.93 1.27 -19.08
C LEU A 69 -9.17 2.16 -19.00
N VAL A 70 -9.36 2.90 -17.90
CA VAL A 70 -10.62 3.60 -17.62
C VAL A 70 -10.43 5.09 -17.34
N GLY A 71 -9.20 5.60 -17.45
CA GLY A 71 -8.87 7.00 -17.28
C GLY A 71 -8.90 7.45 -15.83
N ALA A 72 -9.30 8.70 -15.61
CA ALA A 72 -9.29 9.32 -14.31
C ALA A 72 -10.39 8.74 -13.39
N MET A 73 -10.05 8.46 -12.13
CA MET A 73 -11.01 8.05 -11.11
C MET A 73 -10.54 8.44 -9.71
N ASP A 74 -11.49 8.80 -8.87
CA ASP A 74 -11.26 9.00 -7.44
C ASP A 74 -11.59 7.73 -6.67
N VAL A 75 -10.63 7.25 -5.88
CA VAL A 75 -10.76 6.05 -5.07
C VAL A 75 -10.55 6.35 -3.60
N THR A 76 -11.53 5.99 -2.79
CA THR A 76 -11.45 5.97 -1.34
C THR A 76 -10.82 4.66 -0.91
N GLN A 77 -9.64 4.75 -0.32
CA GLN A 77 -8.94 3.63 0.28
C GLN A 77 -9.19 3.64 1.79
N GLN A 78 -9.65 2.51 2.32
CA GLN A 78 -9.79 2.28 3.75
C GLN A 78 -8.86 1.12 4.16
N THR A 79 -8.05 1.32 5.20
CA THR A 79 -7.16 0.31 5.75
C THR A 79 -7.76 -0.20 7.06
N LEU A 80 -8.02 -1.50 7.12
CA LEU A 80 -8.55 -2.18 8.29
C LEU A 80 -7.49 -3.11 8.86
N HIS A 81 -7.37 -3.14 10.18
CA HIS A 81 -6.44 -4.03 10.88
C HIS A 81 -7.18 -5.26 11.38
N THR A 82 -6.60 -6.43 11.22
CA THR A 82 -7.11 -7.67 11.81
C THR A 82 -6.37 -8.00 13.10
N GLU A 83 -7.02 -8.76 13.98
CA GLU A 83 -6.40 -9.25 15.22
C GLU A 83 -5.19 -10.15 14.98
N GLN A 84 -5.07 -10.71 13.78
CA GLN A 84 -3.94 -11.54 13.34
C GLN A 84 -2.76 -10.72 12.79
N GLY A 85 -2.81 -9.38 12.93
CA GLY A 85 -1.76 -8.49 12.46
C GLY A 85 -1.74 -8.28 10.95
N GLN A 86 -2.85 -8.58 10.26
CA GLN A 86 -2.98 -8.35 8.82
C GLN A 86 -3.66 -7.00 8.56
N TYR A 87 -3.44 -6.49 7.36
CA TYR A 87 -4.06 -5.28 6.85
C TYR A 87 -4.96 -5.63 5.67
N VAL A 88 -6.23 -5.22 5.73
CA VAL A 88 -7.17 -5.30 4.62
C VAL A 88 -7.36 -3.91 4.06
N VAL A 89 -7.02 -3.73 2.79
CA VAL A 89 -7.23 -2.47 2.07
C VAL A 89 -8.49 -2.60 1.23
N VAL A 90 -9.52 -1.82 1.58
CA VAL A 90 -10.77 -1.72 0.83
C VAL A 90 -10.70 -0.48 -0.04
N ALA A 91 -10.81 -0.66 -1.35
CA ALA A 91 -10.84 0.42 -2.32
C ALA A 91 -12.27 0.58 -2.86
N THR A 92 -12.87 1.74 -2.64
CA THR A 92 -14.24 2.07 -3.08
C THR A 92 -14.25 3.35 -3.90
N THR A 93 -15.38 3.57 -4.57
CA THR A 93 -15.66 4.81 -5.31
C THR A 93 -17.04 5.30 -4.88
N GLU A 94 -17.21 6.62 -4.83
CA GLU A 94 -18.47 7.27 -4.48
C GLU A 94 -19.64 6.69 -5.30
N ALA A 95 -20.79 6.48 -4.65
CA ALA A 95 -21.98 5.99 -5.35
C ALA A 95 -22.42 6.99 -6.43
N ASP A 96 -23.03 6.50 -7.51
CA ASP A 96 -23.54 7.33 -8.61
C ASP A 96 -22.52 8.28 -9.27
N SER A 97 -21.23 7.99 -9.12
CA SER A 97 -20.13 8.78 -9.70
C SER A 97 -19.58 8.18 -11.00
N PRO A 98 -18.92 8.98 -11.85
CA PRO A 98 -18.14 8.46 -12.98
C PRO A 98 -17.06 7.45 -12.54
N SER A 99 -16.46 7.66 -11.36
CA SER A 99 -15.50 6.73 -10.75
C SER A 99 -16.13 5.36 -10.48
N ARG A 100 -17.40 5.31 -10.06
CA ARG A 100 -18.12 4.04 -9.88
C ARG A 100 -18.34 3.31 -11.20
N ALA A 101 -18.75 4.02 -12.26
CA ALA A 101 -18.88 3.43 -13.58
C ALA A 101 -17.53 2.86 -14.08
N ALA A 102 -16.45 3.61 -13.89
CA ALA A 102 -15.10 3.18 -14.24
C ALA A 102 -14.64 1.95 -13.42
N MET A 103 -14.93 1.89 -12.12
CA MET A 103 -14.64 0.73 -11.27
C MET A 103 -15.42 -0.52 -11.72
N THR A 104 -16.70 -0.36 -12.10
CA THR A 104 -17.49 -1.46 -12.66
C THR A 104 -16.90 -2.00 -13.96
N LEU A 105 -16.44 -1.12 -14.86
CA LEU A 105 -15.75 -1.54 -16.10
C LEU A 105 -14.50 -2.37 -15.82
N LEU A 106 -13.74 -2.04 -14.78
CA LEU A 106 -12.56 -2.81 -14.39
C LEU A 106 -12.91 -4.23 -13.96
N THR A 107 -13.95 -4.41 -13.16
CA THR A 107 -14.42 -5.74 -12.72
C THR A 107 -14.73 -6.65 -13.91
N HIS A 108 -15.34 -6.10 -14.96
CA HIS A 108 -15.65 -6.85 -16.19
C HIS A 108 -14.41 -7.16 -17.04
N SER A 109 -13.39 -6.29 -17.03
CA SER A 109 -12.13 -6.53 -17.74
C SER A 109 -11.24 -7.57 -17.04
N THR A 110 -11.24 -7.60 -15.71
CA THR A 110 -10.46 -8.56 -14.92
C THR A 110 -11.06 -9.97 -14.94
N ALA A 111 -12.35 -10.13 -15.24
CA ALA A 111 -12.95 -11.46 -15.39
C ALA A 111 -12.37 -12.26 -16.58
N ALA A 112 -11.79 -11.58 -17.58
CA ALA A 112 -11.12 -12.21 -18.72
C ALA A 112 -9.66 -12.61 -18.43
N ALA A 113 -9.03 -11.99 -17.41
CA ALA A 113 -7.69 -12.33 -16.94
C ALA A 113 -7.82 -13.00 -15.58
N GLY A 114 -7.83 -14.34 -15.56
CA GLY A 114 -8.05 -15.15 -14.35
C GLY A 114 -7.24 -14.66 -13.13
N PRO A 115 -7.71 -14.93 -11.90
CA PRO A 115 -7.19 -14.34 -10.68
C PRO A 115 -5.67 -14.56 -10.55
N SER A 116 -4.90 -13.48 -10.63
CA SER A 116 -3.49 -13.48 -10.26
C SER A 116 -3.41 -13.59 -8.74
N ALA A 117 -3.33 -14.83 -8.25
CA ALA A 117 -3.11 -15.11 -6.83
C ALA A 117 -1.77 -14.49 -6.39
N VAL A 118 -1.83 -13.39 -5.67
CA VAL A 118 -0.68 -12.88 -4.90
C VAL A 118 -0.42 -13.90 -3.80
N ARG A 119 0.63 -14.71 -3.95
CA ARG A 119 1.06 -15.63 -2.88
C ARG A 119 1.53 -14.81 -1.69
N PRO A 120 0.97 -15.01 -0.48
CA PRO A 120 1.56 -14.46 0.72
C PRO A 120 2.95 -15.07 0.90
N LYS A 121 3.98 -14.22 1.06
CA LYS A 121 5.29 -14.69 1.56
C LYS A 121 5.10 -15.05 3.03
N THR A 122 4.94 -16.34 3.31
CA THR A 122 4.97 -16.86 4.69
C THR A 122 6.33 -16.52 5.30
N ILE A 123 6.34 -15.68 6.31
CA ILE A 123 7.51 -15.50 7.16
C ILE A 123 7.52 -16.71 8.09
N ALA A 124 8.41 -17.67 7.83
CA ALA A 124 8.57 -18.86 8.65
C ALA A 124 9.01 -18.44 10.05
N LYS A 125 8.15 -18.65 11.05
CA LYS A 125 8.52 -18.55 12.45
C LYS A 125 9.19 -19.86 12.85
N GLU A 126 10.49 -19.96 12.62
CA GLU A 126 11.30 -21.04 13.15
C GLU A 126 11.58 -20.75 14.63
N ALA A 127 10.71 -21.28 15.50
CA ALA A 127 10.96 -21.34 16.93
C ALA A 127 11.54 -22.72 17.25
N ALA A 128 12.87 -22.77 17.33
CA ALA A 128 13.57 -23.80 18.08
C ALA A 128 13.17 -23.69 19.56
N LYS A 129 12.73 -24.80 20.17
CA LYS A 129 13.19 -25.17 21.51
C LYS A 129 12.89 -26.64 21.82
N GLU A 130 13.93 -27.46 21.72
CA GLU A 130 14.17 -28.53 22.70
C GLU A 130 14.48 -27.87 24.06
N ALA A 131 13.71 -28.26 25.08
CA ALA A 131 14.13 -28.34 26.49
C ALA A 131 13.05 -29.12 27.25
#